data_AF-A0A0F9H0D5-F1
#
_entry.id   AF-A0A0F9H0D5-F1
#
_cell.length_a   1.000
_cell.length_b   1.000
_cell.length_c   1.000
_cell.angle_alpha   90.00
_cell.angle_beta   90.00
_cell.angle_gamma   90.00
#
_symmetry.space_group_name_H-M   'P 1'
#
loop_
_entity.id
_entity.type
_entity.pdbx_description
1 polymer ?
#
loop_
_entity_poly.entity_id
_entity_poly.type
_entity_poly.pdbx_seq_one_letter_code
_entity_poly.pdbx_strand_id
1 'polypeptide(L)'
;SIKLVVDFLTDLVPVNGVSGIQLLGPIPAPLEKVAGMYRFQLHIQAQDRRILHQYLAQMVDYLSSSKLAQKVRWSLDVDPIDMI
;
A
#
# COMPACT_ATOMS: atom_id res chain seq x y z
N SER A 1 -9.58 3.94 -13.40
CA SER A 1 -9.70 2.62 -14.07
C SER A 1 -8.93 1.58 -13.27
N ILE A 2 -9.13 0.29 -13.52
CA ILE A 2 -8.33 -0.77 -12.88
C ILE A 2 -6.83 -0.58 -13.13
N LYS A 3 -6.44 -0.22 -14.37
CA LYS A 3 -5.05 0.06 -14.74
C LYS A 3 -4.42 1.10 -13.83
N LEU A 4 -5.11 2.21 -13.56
CA LEU A 4 -4.58 3.29 -12.72
C LEU A 4 -4.31 2.82 -11.27
N VAL A 5 -5.17 1.95 -10.73
CA VAL A 5 -4.98 1.40 -9.38
C VAL A 5 -3.80 0.43 -9.33
N VAL A 6 -3.67 -0.42 -10.35
CA VAL A 6 -2.53 -1.33 -10.47
C VAL A 6 -1.23 -0.56 -10.65
N ASP A 7 -1.18 0.42 -11.56
CA ASP A 7 -0.01 1.28 -11.78
C ASP A 7 0.41 1.97 -10.45
N PHE A 8 -0.56 2.50 -9.70
CA PHE A 8 -0.31 3.12 -8.40
C PHE A 8 0.27 2.14 -7.37
N LEU A 9 -0.29 0.94 -7.23
CA LEU A 9 0.20 -0.02 -6.24
C LEU A 9 1.55 -0.61 -6.63
N THR A 10 1.81 -0.81 -7.92
CA THR A 10 3.12 -1.25 -8.42
C THR A 10 4.20 -0.19 -8.16
N ASP A 11 3.87 1.09 -8.30
CA ASP A 11 4.77 2.21 -8.00
C ASP A 11 5.21 2.26 -6.53
N LEU A 12 4.45 1.65 -5.62
CA LEU A 12 4.79 1.53 -4.20
C LEU A 12 5.63 0.31 -3.84
N VAL A 13 5.84 -0.62 -4.78
CA VAL A 13 6.65 -1.81 -4.54
C VAL A 13 8.06 -1.55 -5.04
N PRO A 14 9.06 -1.42 -4.14
CA PRO A 14 10.43 -1.17 -4.56
C PRO A 14 10.99 -2.37 -5.30
N VAL A 15 11.73 -2.11 -6.38
CA VAL A 15 12.35 -3.14 -7.24
C VAL A 15 13.31 -4.02 -6.45
N ASN A 16 14.05 -3.41 -5.53
CA ASN A 16 14.86 -4.09 -4.55
C ASN A 16 14.06 -4.10 -3.24
N GLY A 17 13.71 -5.29 -2.74
CA GLY A 17 12.98 -5.41 -1.48
C GLY A 17 13.66 -4.63 -0.34
N VAL A 18 12.86 -4.19 0.62
CA VAL A 18 13.35 -3.42 1.78
C VAL A 18 13.62 -4.39 2.92
N SER A 19 14.83 -4.33 3.49
CA SER A 19 15.24 -5.22 4.57
C SER A 19 14.28 -5.08 5.77
N GLY A 20 13.78 -6.21 6.27
CA GLY A 20 12.85 -6.23 7.38
C GLY A 20 11.41 -5.81 7.04
N ILE A 21 11.09 -5.52 5.77
CA ILE A 21 9.73 -5.25 5.27
C ILE A 21 9.29 -6.36 4.32
N GLN A 22 8.05 -6.81 4.50
CA GLN A 22 7.36 -7.70 3.57
C GLN A 22 6.15 -6.98 3.00
N LEU A 23 6.01 -7.00 1.67
CA LEU A 23 4.87 -6.46 0.95
C LEU A 23 4.07 -7.59 0.34
N LEU A 24 2.75 -7.62 0.59
CA LEU A 24 1.84 -8.62 0.05
C LEU A 24 0.71 -7.93 -0.73
N GLY A 25 0.71 -8.12 -2.04
CA GLY A 25 -0.26 -7.54 -2.96
C GLY A 25 0.38 -7.08 -4.27
N PRO A 26 -0.36 -6.36 -5.13
CA PRO A 26 -1.72 -5.87 -4.93
C PRO A 26 -2.77 -6.99 -4.90
N ILE A 27 -3.61 -7.03 -3.85
CA ILE A 27 -4.69 -8.01 -3.72
C ILE A 27 -6.00 -7.35 -4.18
N PRO A 28 -6.68 -7.85 -5.23
CA PRO A 28 -8.02 -7.38 -5.60
C PRO A 28 -9.04 -7.79 -4.53
N ALA A 29 -9.96 -6.89 -4.18
CA ALA A 29 -11.13 -7.30 -3.41
C ALA A 29 -12.05 -8.19 -4.29
N PRO A 30 -12.72 -9.22 -3.74
CA PRO A 30 -13.51 -10.20 -4.51
C PRO A 30 -14.70 -9.67 -5.34
N LEU A 31 -14.96 -8.36 -5.33
CA LEU A 31 -16.11 -7.75 -5.98
C LEU A 31 -15.66 -6.80 -7.08
N GLU A 32 -15.71 -7.28 -8.33
CA GLU A 32 -15.63 -6.43 -9.50
C GLU A 32 -16.85 -5.48 -9.51
N LYS A 33 -16.60 -4.21 -9.14
CA LYS A 33 -17.55 -3.08 -9.10
C LYS A 33 -18.68 -3.17 -8.05
N VAL A 34 -18.36 -2.90 -6.79
CA VAL A 34 -19.35 -2.22 -5.93
C VAL A 34 -19.47 -0.78 -6.44
N ALA A 35 -20.62 -0.39 -6.97
CA ALA A 35 -20.90 0.96 -7.49
C ALA A 35 -19.90 1.48 -8.54
N GLY A 36 -19.30 0.60 -9.36
CA GLY A 36 -18.37 1.01 -10.42
C GLY A 36 -16.92 1.26 -9.97
N MET A 37 -16.59 1.05 -8.69
CA MET A 37 -15.27 1.30 -8.12
C MET A 37 -14.44 0.02 -8.00
N TYR A 38 -13.13 0.15 -8.21
CA TYR A 38 -12.15 -0.92 -8.01
C TYR A 38 -11.46 -0.75 -6.67
N ARG A 39 -11.46 -1.80 -5.83
CA ARG A 39 -10.79 -1.80 -4.53
C ARG A 39 -9.67 -2.83 -4.52
N PHE A 40 -8.50 -2.36 -4.11
CA PHE A 40 -7.29 -3.16 -3.97
C PHE A 40 -6.62 -2.80 -2.65
N GLN A 41 -5.78 -3.71 -2.15
CA GLN A 41 -4.99 -3.49 -0.95
C GLN A 41 -3.55 -3.99 -1.15
N LEU A 42 -2.62 -3.30 -0.49
CA LEU A 42 -1.22 -3.70 -0.35
C LEU A 42 -0.97 -3.85 1.16
N HIS A 43 -0.72 -5.07 1.62
CA HIS A 43 -0.36 -5.30 3.02
C HIS A 43 1.13 -5.10 3.22
N ILE A 44 1.47 -4.41 4.29
CA ILE A 44 2.83 -4.09 4.68
C ILE A 44 3.06 -4.71 6.06
N GLN A 45 4.02 -5.61 6.15
CA GLN A 45 4.44 -6.24 7.40
C GLN A 45 5.92 -5.95 7.63
N ALA A 46 6.33 -5.93 8.89
CA ALA A 46 7.72 -5.75 9.25
C ALA A 46 8.13 -6.71 10.37
N GLN A 47 9.43 -6.95 10.49
CA GLN A 47 9.98 -7.74 11.59
C GLN A 47 9.80 -7.07 12.95
N ASP A 48 9.79 -5.73 12.99
CA ASP A 48 9.48 -4.97 14.19
C ASP A 48 8.75 -3.66 13.89
N ARG A 49 8.14 -3.08 14.93
CA ARG A 49 7.37 -1.83 14.83
C ARG A 49 8.21 -0.65 14.37
N ARG A 50 9.49 -0.55 14.77
CA ARG A 50 10.34 0.60 14.40
C ARG A 50 10.58 0.62 12.89
N ILE A 51 10.91 -0.54 12.32
CA ILE A 51 11.14 -0.70 10.88
C ILE A 51 9.86 -0.36 10.11
N LEU A 52 8.69 -0.85 10.56
CA LEU A 52 7.41 -0.52 9.93
C LEU A 52 7.16 0.99 9.91
N HIS A 53 7.28 1.65 11.06
CA HIS A 53 7.01 3.09 11.17
C HIS A 53 7.97 3.93 10.33
N GLN A 54 9.26 3.57 10.28
CA GLN A 54 10.24 4.24 9.43
C GLN A 54 9.93 4.08 7.94
N TYR A 55 9.51 2.88 7.53
CA TYR A 55 9.13 2.61 6.14
C TYR A 55 7.85 3.35 5.74
N LEU A 56 6.83 3.34 6.61
CA LEU A 56 5.57 4.05 6.37
C LEU A 56 5.77 5.57 6.31
N ALA A 57 6.64 6.16 7.13
CA ALA A 57 6.96 7.58 7.06
C ALA A 57 7.55 7.95 5.68
N GLN A 58 8.55 7.20 5.21
CA GLN A 58 9.14 7.39 3.88
C GLN A 58 8.12 7.20 2.75
N MET A 59 7.22 6.22 2.90
CA MET A 59 6.15 5.99 1.93
C MET A 59 5.16 7.17 1.89
N VAL A 60 4.76 7.72 3.03
CA VAL A 60 3.87 8.90 3.09
C VAL A 60 4.54 10.12 2.46
N ASP A 61 5.82 10.35 2.74
CA ASP A 61 6.60 11.43 2.12
C ASP A 61 6.65 11.28 0.60
N TYR A 62 6.89 10.06 0.10
CA TYR A 62 6.85 9.76 -1.34
C TYR A 62 5.46 10.04 -1.93
N LEU A 63 4.41 9.54 -1.29
CA LEU A 63 3.01 9.70 -1.71
C LEU A 63 2.59 11.17 -1.79
N SER A 64 3.13 12.04 -0.93
CA SER A 64 2.84 13.49 -0.95
C SER A 64 3.22 14.16 -2.28
N SER A 65 4.23 13.63 -2.96
CA SER A 65 4.73 14.14 -4.25
C SER A 65 4.28 13.31 -5.47
N SER A 66 3.62 12.18 -5.24
CA SER A 66 3.26 11.23 -6.30
C SER A 66 2.06 11.71 -7.15
N LYS A 67 2.29 11.83 -8.46
CA LYS A 67 1.24 12.12 -9.44
C LYS A 67 0.21 10.99 -9.57
N LEU A 68 0.56 9.76 -9.21
CA LEU A 68 -0.36 8.62 -9.21
C LEU A 68 -1.26 8.67 -7.97
N ALA A 69 -0.69 9.00 -6.81
CA ALA A 69 -1.43 9.16 -5.56
C ALA A 69 -2.53 10.21 -5.65
N GLN A 70 -2.32 11.30 -6.41
CA GLN A 70 -3.34 12.34 -6.64
C GLN A 70 -4.52 11.87 -7.50
N LYS A 71 -4.38 10.77 -8.24
CA LYS A 71 -5.40 10.27 -9.18
C LYS A 71 -6.24 9.13 -8.60
N VAL A 72 -5.90 8.64 -7.41
CA VAL A 72 -6.59 7.56 -6.72
C VAL A 72 -6.98 7.99 -5.31
N ARG A 73 -8.09 7.46 -4.80
CA ARG A 73 -8.41 7.57 -3.38
C ARG A 73 -7.70 6.44 -2.64
N TRP A 74 -6.82 6.78 -1.72
CA TRP A 74 -6.10 5.81 -0.90
C TRP A 74 -6.23 6.18 0.59
N SER A 75 -6.05 5.18 1.44
CA SER A 75 -5.88 5.31 2.88
C SER A 75 -4.71 4.43 3.31
N LEU A 76 -4.08 4.78 4.42
CA LEU A 76 -3.09 3.96 5.10
C LEU A 76 -3.60 3.72 6.52
N ASP A 77 -3.91 2.46 6.80
CA ASP A 77 -4.41 2.02 8.10
C ASP A 77 -3.30 1.24 8.81
N VAL A 78 -2.97 1.63 10.05
CA VAL A 78 -1.95 0.99 10.88
C VAL A 78 -2.62 0.47 12.14
N ASP A 79 -3.02 -0.80 12.12
CA ASP A 79 -3.63 -1.44 13.27
C ASP A 79 -2.56 -1.95 14.24
N PRO A 80 -2.77 -1.82 15.57
CA PRO A 80 -2.00 -2.60 16.52
C PRO A 80 -2.35 -4.08 16.32
N ILE A 81 -1.39 -4.87 15.83
CA ILE A 81 -1.51 -6.32 15.96
C ILE A 81 -1.24 -6.62 17.43
N ASP A 82 -2.30 -6.81 18.21
CA ASP A 82 -2.23 -7.50 19.49
C ASP A 82 -1.74 -8.93 19.19
N MET A 83 -0.43 -9.15 19.31
CA MET A 83 0.13 -10.50 19.43
C MET A 83 -0.19 -10.99 20.85
N ILE A 84 -1.39 -11.53 21.04
CA ILE A 84 -1.70 -12.43 22.15
C ILE A 84 -1.30 -13.85 21.74
#